data_AF-A0AAN8XFM5-F1
#
_entry.id   AF-A0AAN8XFM5-F1
#
_cell.length_a   1.000
_cell.length_b   1.000
_cell.length_c   1.000
_cell.angle_alpha   90.00
_cell.angle_beta   90.00
_cell.angle_gamma   90.00
#
_symmetry.space_group_name_H-M   'P 1'
#
loop_
_entity.id
_entity.type
_entity.pdbx_description
1 polymer ?
#
loop_
_entity_poly.entity_id
_entity_poly.type
_entity_poly.pdbx_seq_one_letter_code
_entity_poly.pdbx_strand_id
1 'polypeptide(L)'
;MSFGLFPVNTISLIVTCPFEILSSCKMREEHQEEREVLQSIYEGDTSYSMIDDTTFQYKYGETGDNRSFLVEIRWGPEYPDVVPTINLDLFYNKHILSSVKEKLCSALLEQAEANIGMSMTFTLFEWLKEAKDEILEDQPAESSVNNSVADISSGVSQLGVDNESLEPSKKKEQLTKAQKRRLWDRQNAQGERPRGYDWVDVIKHLSQTGSSKTDG
;
A
#
# COMPACT_ATOMS: atom_id res chain seq x y z
N MET A 1 26.34 -47.89 51.68
CA MET A 1 27.18 -48.05 50.49
C MET A 1 26.20 -48.16 49.32
N SER A 2 25.71 -47.07 48.73
CA SER A 2 26.45 -46.10 47.87
C SER A 2 26.90 -46.82 46.59
N PHE A 3 26.57 -46.45 45.35
CA PHE A 3 26.02 -45.23 44.76
C PHE A 3 25.19 -45.63 43.52
N GLY A 4 24.13 -44.88 43.23
CA GLY A 4 23.51 -44.89 41.92
C GLY A 4 24.43 -44.22 40.89
N LEU A 5 24.43 -44.72 39.65
CA LEU A 5 24.98 -44.01 38.51
C LEU A 5 23.86 -43.70 37.51
N PHE A 6 23.82 -42.41 37.18
CA PHE A 6 22.85 -41.71 36.35
C PHE A 6 22.87 -42.17 34.88
N PRO A 7 21.75 -42.02 34.15
CA PRO A 7 21.76 -42.10 32.71
C PRO A 7 22.54 -40.91 32.13
N VAL A 8 23.58 -41.20 31.34
CA VAL A 8 24.28 -40.21 30.53
C VAL A 8 23.34 -39.73 29.43
N ASN A 9 22.67 -38.61 29.70
CA ASN A 9 22.02 -37.80 28.68
C ASN A 9 23.13 -37.29 27.75
N THR A 10 23.23 -37.92 26.57
CA THR A 10 24.06 -37.39 25.48
C THR A 10 23.29 -36.21 24.91
N ILE A 11 23.57 -35.02 25.43
CA ILE A 11 23.18 -33.76 24.80
C ILE A 11 23.92 -33.74 23.47
N SER A 12 23.20 -34.08 22.41
CA SER A 12 23.62 -33.82 21.04
C SER A 12 23.68 -32.30 20.90
N LEU A 13 24.84 -31.71 21.20
CA LEU A 13 25.17 -30.35 20.81
C LEU A 13 25.07 -30.33 19.29
N ILE A 14 23.98 -29.73 18.81
CA ILE A 14 23.78 -29.39 17.42
C ILE A 14 24.90 -28.39 17.10
N VAL A 15 25.98 -28.89 16.51
CA VAL A 15 26.97 -28.04 15.85
C VAL A 15 26.28 -27.51 14.60
N THR A 16 25.50 -26.45 14.75
CA THR A 16 25.08 -25.65 13.60
C THR A 16 26.33 -25.03 13.00
N CYS A 17 26.52 -25.31 11.72
CA CYS A 17 27.70 -25.04 10.91
C CYS A 17 28.25 -23.60 11.06
N PRO A 18 29.58 -23.41 11.13
CA PRO A 18 30.21 -22.08 11.04
C PRO A 18 30.06 -21.41 9.65
N PHE A 19 29.63 -22.16 8.62
CA PHE A 19 29.49 -21.67 7.26
C PHE A 19 28.32 -20.70 7.06
N GLU A 20 27.17 -20.95 7.71
CA GLU A 20 26.00 -20.06 7.63
C GLU A 20 26.25 -18.71 8.33
N ILE A 21 26.99 -18.72 9.45
CA ILE A 21 27.33 -17.50 10.20
C ILE A 21 28.26 -16.60 9.38
N LEU A 22 29.24 -17.18 8.69
CA LEU A 22 30.18 -16.43 7.85
C LEU A 22 29.49 -15.81 6.62
N SER A 23 28.60 -16.57 5.98
CA SER A 23 27.80 -16.07 4.83
C SER A 23 26.89 -14.92 5.23
N SER A 24 26.21 -15.03 6.39
CA SER A 24 25.31 -13.98 6.89
C SER A 24 26.04 -12.70 7.32
N CYS A 25 27.28 -12.79 7.82
CA CYS A 25 28.09 -11.60 8.11
C CYS A 25 28.47 -10.84 6.84
N LYS A 26 28.91 -11.57 5.78
CA LYS A 26 29.31 -10.96 4.52
C LYS A 26 28.17 -10.18 3.84
N MET A 27 26.98 -10.77 3.76
CA MET A 27 25.81 -10.11 3.15
C MET A 27 25.44 -8.82 3.89
N ARG A 28 25.57 -8.80 5.22
CA ARG A 28 25.30 -7.61 6.04
C ARG A 28 26.31 -6.49 5.81
N GLU A 29 27.57 -6.83 5.58
CA GLU A 29 28.62 -5.85 5.23
C GLU A 29 28.32 -5.23 3.86
N GLU A 30 28.00 -6.04 2.85
CA GLU A 30 27.65 -5.53 1.51
C GLU A 30 26.39 -4.65 1.53
N HIS A 31 25.35 -5.02 2.30
CA HIS A 31 24.16 -4.18 2.49
C HIS A 31 24.49 -2.86 3.20
N GLN A 32 25.37 -2.89 4.19
CA GLN A 32 25.77 -1.71 4.94
C GLN A 32 26.58 -0.75 4.06
N GLU A 33 27.56 -1.26 3.32
CA GLU A 33 28.38 -0.48 2.39
C GLU A 33 27.50 0.18 1.31
N GLU A 34 26.58 -0.57 0.69
CA GLU A 34 25.65 0.01 -0.30
C GLU A 34 24.75 1.08 0.34
N ARG A 35 24.27 0.85 1.57
CA ARG A 35 23.43 1.83 2.28
C ARG A 35 24.17 3.14 2.54
N GLU A 36 25.41 3.08 3.00
CA GLU A 36 26.24 4.26 3.25
C GLU A 36 26.50 5.04 1.95
N VAL A 37 26.76 4.32 0.86
CA VAL A 37 26.90 4.91 -0.47
C VAL A 37 25.61 5.62 -0.88
N LEU A 38 24.45 4.96 -0.79
CA LEU A 38 23.15 5.57 -1.11
C LEU A 38 22.87 6.80 -0.24
N GLN A 39 23.15 6.72 1.06
CA GLN A 39 22.97 7.85 1.97
C GLN A 39 23.84 9.05 1.57
N SER A 40 25.07 8.81 1.12
CA SER A 40 25.97 9.88 0.64
C SER A 40 25.55 10.46 -0.71
N ILE A 41 25.02 9.63 -1.63
CA ILE A 41 24.56 10.08 -2.95
C ILE A 41 23.30 10.94 -2.83
N TYR A 42 22.36 10.50 -1.99
CA TYR A 42 21.07 11.17 -1.82
C TYR A 42 21.04 12.09 -0.60
N GLU A 43 22.21 12.47 -0.04
CA GLU A 43 22.29 13.44 1.03
C GLU A 43 21.72 14.79 0.55
N GLY A 44 20.58 15.19 1.13
CA GLY A 44 19.90 16.44 0.77
C GLY A 44 18.89 16.33 -0.38
N ASP A 45 18.68 15.16 -0.98
CA ASP A 45 17.55 14.93 -1.89
C ASP A 45 16.26 14.72 -1.08
N THR A 46 15.26 15.57 -1.28
CA THR A 46 13.96 15.47 -0.60
C THR A 46 13.05 14.41 -1.22
N SER A 47 13.43 13.88 -2.39
CA SER A 47 12.68 12.87 -3.14
C SER A 47 12.98 11.46 -2.65
N TYR A 48 14.13 11.25 -2.02
CA TYR A 48 14.56 9.98 -1.46
C TYR A 48 14.18 9.86 0.02
N SER A 49 13.71 8.68 0.44
CA SER A 49 13.37 8.41 1.83
C SER A 49 13.69 6.96 2.17
N MET A 50 14.48 6.77 3.23
CA MET A 50 14.76 5.45 3.80
C MET A 50 13.76 5.19 4.93
N ILE A 51 12.89 4.18 4.75
CA ILE A 51 11.92 3.79 5.80
C ILE A 51 12.57 2.85 6.79
N ASP A 52 13.31 1.88 6.26
CA ASP A 52 13.97 0.83 7.01
C ASP A 52 15.37 0.60 6.43
N ASP A 53 16.21 -0.10 7.19
CA ASP A 53 17.57 -0.47 6.79
C ASP A 53 17.63 -1.26 5.48
N THR A 54 16.52 -1.91 5.11
CA THR A 54 16.37 -2.72 3.90
C THR A 54 15.32 -2.19 2.93
N THR A 55 14.60 -1.11 3.27
CA THR A 55 13.48 -0.60 2.46
C THR A 55 13.68 0.87 2.12
N PHE A 56 13.81 1.12 0.82
CA PHE A 56 14.09 2.44 0.25
C PHE A 56 12.93 2.90 -0.60
N GLN A 57 12.61 4.19 -0.50
CA GLN A 57 11.59 4.82 -1.32
C GLN A 57 12.17 5.99 -2.09
N TYR A 58 11.79 6.09 -3.37
CA TYR A 58 12.14 7.22 -4.22
C TYR A 58 10.91 7.77 -4.92
N LYS A 59 10.70 9.07 -4.79
CA LYS A 59 9.60 9.81 -5.41
C LYS A 59 10.06 10.39 -6.75
N TYR A 60 9.31 10.10 -7.79
CA TYR A 60 9.47 10.68 -9.12
C TYR A 60 8.35 11.67 -9.41
N GLY A 61 8.70 12.82 -9.99
CA GLY A 61 7.75 13.87 -10.42
C GLY A 61 7.41 14.90 -9.33
N GLU A 62 6.74 15.97 -9.75
CA GLU A 62 6.36 17.09 -8.88
C GLU A 62 5.03 16.82 -8.14
N THR A 63 4.83 17.48 -6.99
CA THR A 63 3.59 17.35 -6.24
C THR A 63 2.45 18.02 -7.01
N GLY A 64 1.61 17.22 -7.67
CA GLY A 64 0.42 17.70 -8.40
C GLY A 64 0.28 17.15 -9.81
N ASP A 65 1.32 16.49 -10.33
CA ASP A 65 1.26 15.90 -11.67
C ASP A 65 0.64 14.50 -11.67
N ASN A 66 -0.07 14.19 -12.75
CA ASN A 66 -0.65 12.86 -13.03
C ASN A 66 0.42 11.81 -13.43
N ARG A 67 1.69 12.22 -13.42
CA ARG A 67 2.87 11.43 -13.81
C ARG A 67 3.80 11.21 -12.62
N SER A 68 3.41 11.61 -11.41
CA SER A 68 4.25 11.52 -10.22
C SER A 68 4.02 10.21 -9.49
N PHE A 69 5.04 9.40 -9.27
CA PHE A 69 4.86 8.12 -8.61
C PHE A 69 6.00 7.84 -7.63
N LEU A 70 5.74 6.96 -6.68
CA LEU A 70 6.64 6.56 -5.62
C LEU A 70 7.02 5.10 -5.84
N VAL A 71 8.31 4.79 -5.83
CA VAL A 71 8.81 3.43 -5.95
C VAL A 71 9.41 3.00 -4.63
N GLU A 72 9.03 1.82 -4.16
CA GLU A 72 9.63 1.18 -3.00
C GLU A 72 10.43 -0.03 -3.45
N ILE A 73 11.68 -0.11 -2.99
CA ILE A 73 12.56 -1.26 -3.18
C ILE A 73 12.90 -1.84 -1.82
N ARG A 74 12.66 -3.13 -1.66
CA ARG A 74 13.01 -3.89 -0.45
C ARG A 74 14.05 -4.95 -0.75
N TRP A 75 15.14 -4.95 0.03
CA TRP A 75 16.16 -5.98 -0.01
C TRP A 75 15.67 -7.26 0.67
N GLY A 76 15.82 -8.38 -0.04
CA GLY A 76 15.64 -9.71 0.51
C GLY A 76 16.90 -10.18 1.27
N PRO A 77 16.81 -11.30 1.99
CA PRO A 77 17.96 -11.88 2.69
C PRO A 77 19.07 -12.38 1.74
N GLU A 78 18.71 -12.62 0.47
CA GLU A 78 19.58 -13.16 -0.57
C GLU A 78 20.04 -12.07 -1.57
N TYR A 79 19.71 -10.80 -1.34
CA TYR A 79 20.23 -9.69 -2.15
C TYR A 79 21.73 -9.50 -1.88
N PRO A 80 22.59 -9.21 -2.89
CA PRO A 80 22.29 -8.91 -4.29
C PRO A 80 22.27 -10.12 -5.24
N ASP A 81 22.41 -11.35 -4.74
CA ASP A 81 22.34 -12.57 -5.57
C ASP A 81 20.92 -12.84 -6.11
N VAL A 82 19.91 -12.28 -5.46
CA VAL A 82 18.50 -12.33 -5.87
C VAL A 82 17.94 -10.93 -6.03
N VAL A 83 17.08 -10.76 -7.04
CA VAL A 83 16.41 -9.49 -7.33
C VAL A 83 15.63 -8.99 -6.11
N PRO A 84 15.70 -7.68 -5.81
CA PRO A 84 14.96 -7.10 -4.70
C PRO A 84 13.45 -7.10 -4.99
N THR A 85 12.64 -7.04 -3.94
CA THR A 85 11.19 -6.89 -4.11
C THR A 85 10.87 -5.45 -4.43
N ILE A 86 10.30 -5.21 -5.62
CA ILE A 86 9.89 -3.89 -6.08
C ILE A 86 8.39 -3.73 -5.86
N ASN A 87 8.00 -2.65 -5.19
CA ASN A 87 6.61 -2.34 -4.90
C ASN A 87 6.22 -0.98 -5.49
N LEU A 88 5.21 -1.00 -6.36
CA LEU A 88 4.62 0.16 -7.02
C LEU A 88 3.16 0.39 -6.61
N ASP A 89 2.60 -0.44 -5.73
CA ASP A 89 1.21 -0.32 -5.26
C ASP A 89 1.10 0.48 -3.97
N LEU A 90 1.75 1.64 -3.97
CA LEU A 90 1.69 2.59 -2.87
C LEU A 90 0.46 3.48 -3.02
N PHE A 91 -0.09 3.94 -1.89
CA PHE A 91 -1.26 4.83 -1.88
C PHE A 91 -1.06 6.09 -2.75
N TYR A 92 0.18 6.57 -2.85
CA TYR A 92 0.54 7.71 -3.68
C TYR A 92 0.26 7.46 -5.18
N ASN A 93 0.43 6.22 -5.65
CA ASN A 93 0.36 5.84 -7.06
C ASN A 93 -1.07 5.53 -7.55
N LYS A 94 -2.11 5.94 -6.83
CA LYS A 94 -3.51 5.64 -7.18
C LYS A 94 -3.98 6.24 -8.50
N HIS A 95 -3.35 7.33 -8.91
CA HIS A 95 -3.69 8.05 -10.14
C HIS A 95 -3.04 7.43 -11.38
N ILE A 96 -2.04 6.56 -11.21
CA ILE A 96 -1.36 5.84 -12.30
C ILE A 96 -2.20 4.62 -12.68
N LEU A 97 -2.53 4.48 -13.96
CA LEU A 97 -3.18 3.29 -14.51
C LEU A 97 -2.40 2.01 -14.19
N SER A 98 -3.12 0.95 -13.79
CA SER A 98 -2.53 -0.36 -13.47
C SER A 98 -1.71 -0.94 -14.62
N SER A 99 -2.16 -0.79 -15.86
CA SER A 99 -1.43 -1.28 -17.04
C SER A 99 -0.04 -0.65 -17.17
N VAL A 100 0.13 0.61 -16.75
CA VAL A 100 1.43 1.29 -16.79
C VAL A 100 2.29 0.87 -15.60
N LYS A 101 1.69 0.63 -14.43
CA LYS A 101 2.41 0.04 -13.29
C LYS A 101 2.98 -1.34 -13.63
N GLU A 102 2.20 -2.18 -14.31
CA GLU A 102 2.63 -3.50 -14.74
C GLU A 102 3.80 -3.43 -15.73
N LYS A 103 3.74 -2.52 -16.71
CA LYS A 103 4.86 -2.25 -17.63
C LYS A 103 6.11 -1.78 -16.88
N LEU A 104 5.96 -0.81 -15.97
CA LEU A 104 7.07 -0.32 -15.12
C LEU A 104 7.68 -1.44 -14.28
N CYS A 105 6.85 -2.24 -13.63
CA CYS A 105 7.29 -3.37 -12.81
C CYS A 105 8.06 -4.38 -13.66
N SER A 106 7.52 -4.75 -14.83
CA SER A 106 8.15 -5.71 -15.73
C SER A 106 9.51 -5.22 -16.23
N ALA A 107 9.61 -3.95 -16.62
CA ALA A 107 10.85 -3.37 -17.12
C ALA A 107 11.90 -3.19 -16.00
N LEU A 108 11.48 -2.80 -14.80
CA LEU A 108 12.38 -2.77 -13.64
C LEU A 108 12.89 -4.16 -13.25
N LEU A 109 12.04 -5.19 -13.35
CA LEU A 109 12.43 -6.57 -13.09
C LEU A 109 13.45 -7.07 -14.13
N GLU A 110 13.25 -6.77 -15.41
CA GLU A 110 14.23 -7.10 -16.47
C GLU A 110 15.58 -6.42 -16.22
N GLN A 111 15.55 -5.13 -15.89
CA GLN A 111 16.77 -4.39 -15.53
C GLN A 111 17.41 -4.94 -14.25
N ALA A 112 16.60 -5.42 -13.31
CA ALA A 112 17.11 -6.04 -12.10
C ALA A 112 17.82 -7.37 -12.40
N GLU A 113 17.20 -8.23 -13.20
CA GLU A 113 17.80 -9.52 -13.59
C GLU A 113 19.15 -9.35 -14.30
N ALA A 114 19.33 -8.29 -15.08
CA ALA A 114 20.60 -7.98 -15.75
C ALA A 114 21.73 -7.56 -14.79
N ASN A 115 21.40 -7.08 -13.59
CA ASN A 115 22.35 -6.53 -12.61
C ASN A 115 22.46 -7.40 -11.34
N ILE A 116 22.10 -8.69 -11.42
CA ILE A 116 22.27 -9.64 -10.31
C ILE A 116 23.76 -9.78 -9.95
N GLY A 117 24.04 -9.89 -8.66
CA GLY A 117 25.39 -10.08 -8.13
C GLY A 117 26.16 -8.78 -7.84
N MET A 118 25.50 -7.62 -7.96
CA MET A 118 26.06 -6.33 -7.55
C MET A 118 25.00 -5.39 -6.98
N SER A 119 25.45 -4.27 -6.39
CA SER A 119 24.58 -3.21 -5.91
C SER A 119 23.83 -2.57 -7.07
N MET A 120 22.51 -2.74 -7.08
CA MET A 120 21.66 -2.39 -8.22
C MET A 120 20.62 -1.31 -7.87
N THR A 121 20.46 -0.94 -6.61
CA THR A 121 19.44 0.06 -6.21
C THR A 121 19.64 1.41 -6.87
N PHE A 122 20.86 1.95 -6.82
CA PHE A 122 21.21 3.21 -7.47
C PHE A 122 20.98 3.13 -8.99
N THR A 123 21.43 2.04 -9.61
CA THR A 123 21.26 1.79 -11.04
C THR A 123 19.79 1.73 -11.44
N LEU A 124 18.94 1.05 -10.65
CA LEU A 124 17.50 0.98 -10.88
C LEU A 124 16.85 2.36 -10.75
N PHE A 125 17.24 3.14 -9.74
CA PHE A 125 16.69 4.47 -9.56
C PHE A 125 17.08 5.42 -10.69
N GLU A 126 18.32 5.34 -11.17
CA GLU A 126 18.81 6.18 -12.27
C GLU A 126 18.19 5.76 -13.61
N TRP A 127 18.16 4.47 -13.91
CA TRP A 127 17.48 3.94 -15.10
C TRP A 127 16.02 4.37 -15.16
N LEU A 128 15.33 4.34 -14.01
CA LEU A 128 13.95 4.74 -13.91
C LEU A 128 13.74 6.24 -14.16
N LYS A 129 14.72 7.12 -13.87
CA LYS A 129 14.62 8.55 -14.21
C LYS A 129 14.55 8.78 -15.72
N GLU A 130 15.19 7.93 -16.50
CA GLU A 130 15.18 7.99 -17.97
C GLU A 130 13.93 7.29 -18.52
N ALA A 131 13.64 6.08 -18.05
CA ALA A 131 12.54 5.26 -18.55
C ALA A 131 11.14 5.78 -18.18
N LYS A 132 11.01 6.55 -17.10
CA LYS A 132 9.70 7.07 -16.64
C LYS A 132 8.97 7.88 -17.72
N ASP A 133 9.69 8.68 -18.52
CA ASP A 133 9.07 9.60 -19.45
C ASP A 133 8.49 8.85 -20.67
N GLU A 134 9.16 7.78 -21.10
CA GLU A 134 8.68 6.86 -22.14
C GLU A 134 7.46 6.06 -21.66
N ILE A 135 7.54 5.45 -20.48
CA ILE A 135 6.47 4.56 -19.99
C ILE A 135 5.21 5.36 -19.58
N LEU A 136 5.37 6.62 -19.15
CA LEU A 136 4.26 7.51 -18.80
C LEU A 136 3.70 8.28 -20.00
N GLU A 137 4.26 8.15 -21.21
CA GLU A 137 3.66 8.73 -22.42
C GLU A 137 2.26 8.13 -22.69
N ASP A 138 2.09 6.84 -22.37
CA ASP A 138 0.82 6.12 -22.45
C ASP A 138 -0.22 6.59 -21.41
N GLN A 139 0.18 7.39 -20.39
CA GLN A 139 -0.76 7.94 -19.42
C GLN A 139 -1.55 9.12 -20.01
N PRO A 140 -2.90 9.11 -19.92
CA PRO A 140 -3.70 10.25 -20.34
C PRO A 140 -3.39 11.47 -19.47
N ALA A 141 -3.23 12.64 -20.11
CA ALA A 141 -2.88 13.90 -19.46
C ALA A 141 -3.94 14.41 -18.46
N GLU A 142 -5.18 13.90 -18.55
CA GLU A 142 -6.34 14.34 -17.79
C GLU A 142 -6.77 13.28 -16.77
N SER A 143 -6.69 13.63 -15.49
CA SER A 143 -7.19 12.85 -14.36
C SER A 143 -8.72 12.74 -14.41
N SER A 144 -9.27 11.72 -15.08
CA SER A 144 -10.63 11.29 -14.77
C SER A 144 -10.56 10.34 -13.58
N VAL A 145 -10.67 10.91 -12.38
CA VAL A 145 -10.94 10.17 -11.14
C VAL A 145 -12.34 9.58 -11.24
N ASN A 146 -12.52 8.50 -12.00
CA ASN A 146 -13.78 7.78 -12.15
C ASN A 146 -13.51 6.33 -12.56
N ASN A 147 -13.02 5.48 -11.64
CA ASN A 147 -13.51 4.10 -11.54
C ASN A 147 -12.79 3.32 -10.43
N SER A 148 -13.39 3.31 -9.25
CA SER A 148 -13.19 2.22 -8.28
C SER A 148 -14.49 2.01 -7.48
N VAL A 149 -15.61 1.74 -8.18
CA VAL A 149 -16.84 1.22 -7.55
C VAL A 149 -17.38 -0.01 -8.33
N ALA A 150 -16.63 -0.57 -9.28
CA ALA A 150 -17.15 -1.61 -10.17
C ALA A 150 -16.71 -3.04 -9.83
N ASP A 151 -16.00 -3.30 -8.73
CA ASP A 151 -15.43 -4.64 -8.46
C ASP A 151 -15.72 -5.21 -7.06
N ILE A 152 -16.88 -4.88 -6.49
CA ILE A 152 -17.46 -5.60 -5.34
C ILE A 152 -18.95 -5.79 -5.61
N SER A 153 -19.31 -6.58 -6.63
CA SER A 153 -20.71 -6.94 -6.89
C SER A 153 -20.90 -8.36 -7.46
N SER A 154 -19.85 -9.19 -7.52
CA SER A 154 -19.89 -10.52 -8.14
C SER A 154 -19.47 -11.64 -7.19
N GLY A 155 -19.90 -11.62 -5.93
CA GLY A 155 -19.44 -12.61 -4.94
C GLY A 155 -20.41 -13.07 -3.86
N VAL A 156 -21.63 -12.54 -3.75
CA VAL A 156 -22.59 -12.97 -2.72
C VAL A 156 -24.01 -13.01 -3.28
N SER A 157 -24.30 -14.02 -4.10
CA SER A 157 -25.66 -14.39 -4.49
C SER A 157 -25.69 -15.86 -4.91
N GLN A 158 -25.16 -16.74 -4.06
CA GLN A 158 -25.35 -18.17 -4.22
C GLN A 158 -25.54 -18.78 -2.84
N LEU A 159 -26.80 -18.81 -2.41
CA LEU A 159 -27.43 -19.79 -1.52
C LEU A 159 -28.93 -19.48 -1.56
N GLY A 160 -29.70 -20.42 -2.13
CA GLY A 160 -30.99 -20.17 -2.76
C GLY A 160 -32.22 -20.26 -1.86
N VAL A 161 -33.35 -19.82 -2.43
CA VAL A 161 -34.71 -20.28 -2.15
C VAL A 161 -35.54 -20.16 -3.44
N ASP A 162 -35.94 -21.32 -3.94
CA ASP A 162 -37.13 -21.71 -4.72
C ASP A 162 -37.95 -20.68 -5.52
N ASN A 163 -37.97 -20.91 -6.84
CA ASN A 163 -39.14 -21.05 -7.74
C ASN A 163 -40.33 -20.07 -7.57
N GLU A 164 -40.55 -19.16 -8.51
CA GLU A 164 -41.60 -19.24 -9.56
C GLU A 164 -41.73 -17.91 -10.37
N SER A 165 -41.98 -18.05 -11.67
CA SER A 165 -42.56 -17.09 -12.63
C SER A 165 -41.71 -15.96 -13.24
N LEU A 166 -41.61 -16.06 -14.57
CA LEU A 166 -41.11 -15.13 -15.57
C LEU A 166 -42.00 -13.88 -15.68
N GLU A 167 -41.43 -12.69 -15.89
CA GLU A 167 -41.95 -11.61 -16.77
C GLU A 167 -40.92 -10.45 -16.87
N PRO A 168 -40.87 -9.70 -18.00
CA PRO A 168 -39.79 -8.78 -18.35
C PRO A 168 -39.80 -7.50 -17.51
N SER A 169 -38.59 -7.06 -17.12
CA SER A 169 -38.36 -5.89 -16.27
C SER A 169 -38.80 -4.59 -16.93
N LYS A 170 -40.05 -4.22 -16.64
CA LYS A 170 -40.64 -2.91 -16.92
C LYS A 170 -39.83 -1.82 -16.19
N LYS A 171 -39.65 -0.69 -16.89
CA LYS A 171 -39.03 0.56 -16.42
C LYS A 171 -39.38 0.83 -14.96
N LYS A 172 -38.35 1.06 -14.12
CA LYS A 172 -38.49 1.43 -12.71
C LYS A 172 -39.47 2.60 -12.60
N GLU A 173 -40.66 2.30 -12.11
CA GLU A 173 -41.76 3.23 -11.92
C GLU A 173 -41.27 4.34 -10.98
N GLN A 174 -41.28 5.59 -11.45
CA GLN A 174 -40.81 6.71 -10.64
C GLN A 174 -41.78 6.89 -9.47
N LEU A 175 -41.41 6.36 -8.30
CA LEU A 175 -42.19 6.49 -7.08
C LEU A 175 -42.48 7.97 -6.80
N THR A 176 -43.76 8.27 -6.61
CA THR A 176 -44.22 9.61 -6.30
C THR A 176 -43.59 10.10 -4.99
N LYS A 177 -43.43 11.42 -4.84
CA LYS A 177 -42.85 12.05 -3.64
C LYS A 177 -43.53 11.56 -2.35
N ALA A 178 -44.84 11.32 -2.40
CA ALA A 178 -45.62 10.78 -1.28
C ALA A 178 -45.27 9.32 -0.97
N GLN A 179 -45.06 8.47 -1.97
CA GLN A 179 -44.62 7.08 -1.77
C GLN A 179 -43.20 7.02 -1.18
N LYS A 180 -42.28 7.88 -1.64
CA LYS A 180 -40.93 7.96 -1.07
C LYS A 180 -40.95 8.37 0.41
N ARG A 181 -41.80 9.33 0.78
CA ARG A 181 -41.95 9.77 2.18
C ARG A 181 -42.49 8.66 3.08
N ARG A 182 -43.50 7.91 2.62
CA ARG A 182 -44.04 6.75 3.36
C ARG A 182 -43.01 5.64 3.57
N LEU A 183 -42.13 5.41 2.58
CA LEU A 183 -41.05 4.43 2.72
C LEU A 183 -40.03 4.88 3.78
N TRP A 184 -39.68 6.17 3.77
CA TRP A 184 -38.78 6.77 4.75
C TRP A 184 -39.35 6.72 6.17
N ASP A 185 -40.63 7.06 6.34
CA ASP A 185 -41.31 7.04 7.64
C ASP A 185 -41.47 5.60 8.19
N ARG A 186 -41.66 4.60 7.31
CA ARG A 186 -41.72 3.18 7.67
C ARG A 186 -40.37 2.65 8.15
N GLN A 187 -39.26 3.12 7.57
CA GLN A 187 -37.92 2.70 7.96
C GLN A 187 -37.45 3.32 9.28
N ASN A 188 -38.01 4.48 9.65
CA ASN A 188 -37.74 5.18 10.91
C ASN A 188 -38.74 4.90 12.03
N ALA A 189 -39.66 3.93 11.87
CA ALA A 189 -40.71 3.63 12.84
C ALA A 189 -40.21 3.16 14.22
N GLN A 190 -38.95 2.74 14.34
CA GLN A 190 -38.32 2.36 15.62
C GLN A 190 -37.64 3.51 16.35
N GLY A 191 -37.60 4.74 15.81
CA GLY A 191 -37.06 5.91 16.51
C GLY A 191 -35.55 5.88 16.82
N GLU A 192 -34.84 4.81 16.44
CA GLU A 192 -33.40 4.69 16.58
C GLU A 192 -32.72 5.63 15.57
N ARG A 193 -32.35 6.81 16.05
CA ARG A 193 -31.53 7.74 15.27
C ARG A 193 -30.11 7.17 15.18
N PRO A 194 -29.48 7.21 13.99
CA PRO A 194 -28.12 6.72 13.82
C PRO A 194 -27.16 7.48 14.73
N ARG A 195 -26.09 6.80 15.18
CA ARG A 195 -24.99 7.46 15.90
C ARG A 195 -24.46 8.62 15.03
N GLY A 196 -24.30 9.80 15.63
CA GLY A 196 -23.90 11.01 14.90
C GLY A 196 -25.05 11.86 14.34
N TYR A 197 -26.31 11.55 14.63
CA TYR A 197 -27.46 12.42 14.27
C TYR A 197 -27.37 13.82 14.92
N ASP A 198 -26.79 13.92 16.11
CA ASP A 198 -26.53 15.16 16.82
C ASP A 198 -25.05 15.55 16.68
N TRP A 199 -24.70 16.09 15.52
CA TRP A 199 -23.41 16.72 15.33
C TRP A 199 -23.55 18.19 15.75
N VAL A 200 -22.81 18.57 16.79
CA VAL A 200 -22.74 19.95 17.23
C VAL A 200 -21.62 20.65 16.47
N ASP A 201 -21.94 21.73 15.76
CA ASP A 201 -20.93 22.62 15.20
C ASP A 201 -20.22 23.35 16.35
N VAL A 202 -18.99 22.91 16.65
CA VAL A 202 -18.19 23.40 17.78
C VAL A 202 -17.87 24.89 17.63
N ILE A 203 -17.70 25.40 16.41
CA ILE A 203 -17.43 26.83 16.16
C ILE A 203 -18.69 27.64 16.48
N LYS A 204 -19.85 27.18 15.99
CA LYS A 204 -21.13 27.80 16.31
C LYS A 204 -21.45 27.75 17.81
N HIS A 205 -21.23 26.63 18.46
CA HIS A 205 -21.46 26.45 19.90
C HIS A 205 -20.58 27.38 20.75
N LEU A 206 -19.28 27.44 20.46
CA LEU A 206 -18.34 28.31 21.17
C LEU A 206 -18.61 29.80 20.91
N SER A 207 -19.03 30.17 19.69
CA SER A 207 -19.44 31.54 19.37
C SER A 207 -20.67 31.99 20.18
N GLN A 208 -21.52 31.04 20.59
CA GLN A 208 -22.72 31.30 21.38
C GLN A 208 -22.43 31.40 22.89
N THR A 209 -21.40 30.70 23.37
CA THR A 209 -20.99 30.70 24.79
C THR A 209 -19.85 31.66 25.11
N GLY A 210 -19.21 32.26 24.10
CA GLY A 210 -18.06 33.18 24.26
C GLY A 210 -18.41 34.58 24.78
N SER A 211 -19.69 34.93 24.93
CA SER A 211 -20.11 36.19 25.56
C SER A 211 -20.48 36.01 27.04
N SER A 212 -19.59 35.40 27.84
CA SER A 212 -19.67 35.52 29.29
C SER A 212 -19.03 36.84 29.71
N LYS A 213 -19.89 37.80 30.03
CA LYS A 213 -19.63 39.13 30.61
C LYS A 213 -18.35 39.22 31.45
N THR A 214 -17.41 40.04 31.00
CA THR A 214 -16.51 40.78 31.89
C THR A 214 -17.24 42.05 32.32
N ASP A 215 -17.99 41.97 33.42
CA ASP A 215 -18.52 43.15 34.10
C ASP A 215 -17.39 43.76 34.95
N GLY A 216 -17.12 45.06 34.75
CA GLY A 216 -16.27 45.88 35.61
C GLY A 216 -17.06 46.61 36.69
#